data_AF-X1G941-F1
#
_entry.id   AF-X1G941-F1
#
_cell.length_a   1.000
_cell.length_b   1.000
_cell.length_c   1.000
_cell.angle_alpha   90.00
_cell.angle_beta   90.00
_cell.angle_gamma   90.00
#
_symmetry.space_group_name_H-M   'P 1'
#
loop_
_entity.id
_entity.type
_entity.pdbx_description
1 polymer ?
#
loop_
_entity_poly.entity_id
_entity_poly.type
_entity_poly.pdbx_seq_one_letter_code
_entity_poly.pdbx_strand_id
1 'polypeptide(L)'
;MVNDQVGSPTYISDLAKAISALISTNYYGIYHITNSGECSWYEFTKKILEYTKIKNVKVTPILTEELNIFTLFSIMIFDFIFSLITNIKLRIRNP
;
A
#
# COMPACT_ATOMS: atom_id res chain seq x y z
N MET A 1 -12.47 -4.68 -2.74
CA MET A 1 -11.32 -3.77 -2.87
C MET A 1 -11.37 -3.10 -4.23
N VAL A 2 -11.11 -1.79 -4.26
CA VAL A 2 -11.22 -0.97 -5.47
C VAL A 2 -10.26 -1.49 -6.54
N ASN A 3 -10.75 -1.70 -7.76
CA ASN A 3 -9.97 -2.30 -8.85
C ASN A 3 -9.70 -1.33 -10.01
N ASP A 4 -10.39 -0.19 -10.04
CA ASP A 4 -10.29 0.83 -11.10
C ASP A 4 -9.45 2.05 -10.67
N GLN A 5 -8.91 2.08 -9.45
CA GLN A 5 -7.88 3.03 -9.01
C GLN A 5 -6.52 2.35 -9.03
N VAL A 6 -5.61 2.91 -9.82
CA VAL A 6 -4.24 2.41 -10.01
C VAL A 6 -3.24 3.40 -9.41
N GLY A 7 -2.20 2.86 -8.77
CA GLY A 7 -1.08 3.64 -8.27
C GLY A 7 0.16 2.78 -8.02
N SER A 8 1.23 3.41 -7.53
CA SER A 8 2.51 2.75 -7.24
C SER A 8 2.75 2.68 -5.73
N PRO A 9 2.46 1.55 -5.07
CA PRO A 9 2.75 1.39 -3.65
C PRO A 9 4.22 1.65 -3.36
N THR A 10 4.52 2.54 -2.42
CA THR A 10 5.91 2.98 -2.14
C THR A 10 6.29 2.70 -0.70
N TYR A 11 7.39 1.95 -0.52
CA TYR A 11 7.93 1.60 0.77
C TYR A 11 8.75 2.76 1.35
N ILE A 12 8.43 3.13 2.59
CA ILE A 12 9.01 4.30 3.25
C ILE A 12 10.54 4.26 3.35
N SER A 13 11.13 3.07 3.53
CA SER A 13 12.59 2.97 3.61
C SER A 13 13.27 3.28 2.28
N ASP A 14 12.65 2.94 1.16
CA ASP A 14 13.22 3.20 -0.17
C ASP A 14 13.07 4.67 -0.53
N LEU A 15 11.92 5.28 -0.21
CA LEU A 15 11.72 6.71 -0.36
C LEU A 15 12.72 7.52 0.49
N ALA A 16 12.94 7.12 1.75
CA ALA A 16 13.91 7.78 2.62
C ALA A 16 15.34 7.70 2.06
N LYS A 17 15.74 6.56 1.49
CA LYS A 17 17.04 6.42 0.81
C LYS A 17 17.13 7.34 -0.41
N ALA A 18 16.08 7.42 -1.22
CA ALA A 18 16.05 8.30 -2.39
C ALA A 18 16.17 9.78 -2.01
N ILE A 19 15.45 10.22 -0.96
CA ILE A 19 15.57 11.57 -0.42
C ILE A 19 17.00 11.82 0.10
N SER A 20 17.56 10.90 0.88
CA SER A 20 18.93 11.00 1.40
C SER A 20 19.98 11.13 0.29
N ALA A 21 19.77 10.44 -0.84
CA ALA A 21 20.64 10.57 -2.00
C ALA A 21 20.50 11.96 -2.65
N LEU A 22 19.28 12.47 -2.82
CA LEU A 22 19.03 13.76 -3.46
C LEU A 22 19.59 14.95 -2.66
N ILE A 23 19.39 14.97 -1.34
CA ILE A 23 19.89 16.07 -0.48
C ILE A 23 21.41 16.19 -0.48
N SER A 24 22.12 15.15 -0.91
CA SER A 24 23.58 15.12 -1.04
C SER A 24 24.06 15.69 -2.38
N THR A 25 23.16 16.20 -3.22
CA THR A 25 23.45 16.74 -4.55
C THR A 25 23.04 18.20 -4.66
N ASN A 26 23.43 18.86 -5.76
CA ASN A 26 22.93 20.19 -6.14
C ASN A 26 21.75 20.11 -7.14
N TYR A 27 21.07 18.97 -7.21
CA TYR A 27 19.93 18.79 -8.11
C TYR A 27 18.64 19.24 -7.41
N TYR A 28 18.27 20.48 -7.71
CA TYR A 28 17.04 21.10 -7.21
C TYR A 28 15.92 20.95 -8.22
N GLY A 29 14.69 20.82 -7.72
CA GLY A 29 13.50 20.69 -8.55
C GLY A 29 12.37 19.98 -7.83
N ILE A 30 11.32 19.69 -8.58
CA ILE A 30 10.18 18.91 -8.13
C ILE A 30 10.37 17.47 -8.63
N TYR A 31 10.36 16.50 -7.71
CA TYR A 31 10.57 15.09 -8.00
C TYR A 31 9.34 14.26 -7.61
N HIS A 32 8.93 13.35 -8.49
CA HIS A 32 7.98 12.29 -8.17
C HIS A 32 8.75 10.99 -8.00
N ILE A 33 8.76 10.44 -6.79
CA ILE A 33 9.54 9.23 -6.46
C ILE A 33 8.59 8.19 -5.87
N THR A 34 8.50 7.06 -6.54
CA THR A 34 7.73 5.89 -6.12
C THR A 34 8.54 4.61 -6.35
N ASN A 35 8.18 3.49 -5.71
CA ASN A 35 8.70 2.19 -6.19
C ASN A 35 8.13 1.91 -7.58
N SER A 36 8.86 1.11 -8.36
CA SER A 36 8.52 0.80 -9.75
C SER A 36 7.25 -0.05 -9.89
N GLY A 37 6.56 0.13 -11.01
CA GLY A 37 5.34 -0.60 -11.35
C GLY A 37 4.10 0.07 -10.77
N GLU A 38 2.96 -0.52 -11.09
CA GLU A 38 1.65 -0.03 -10.69
C GLU A 38 0.72 -1.22 -10.42
N CYS A 39 -0.30 -0.98 -9.61
CA CYS A 39 -1.35 -1.95 -9.36
C CYS A 39 -2.60 -1.26 -8.82
N SER A 40 -3.74 -1.93 -8.94
CA SER A 40 -4.94 -1.49 -8.22
C SER A 40 -4.89 -1.82 -6.73
N TRP A 41 -5.76 -1.22 -5.91
CA TRP A 41 -5.91 -1.61 -4.50
C TRP A 41 -6.26 -3.09 -4.34
N TYR A 42 -7.07 -3.62 -5.24
CA TYR A 42 -7.41 -5.03 -5.31
C TYR A 42 -6.18 -5.92 -5.52
N GLU A 43 -5.34 -5.58 -6.49
CA GLU A 43 -4.11 -6.32 -6.79
C GLU A 43 -3.09 -6.22 -5.66
N PHE A 44 -2.92 -5.02 -5.10
CA PHE A 44 -2.03 -4.80 -3.96
C PHE A 44 -2.44 -5.66 -2.76
N THR A 45 -3.74 -5.69 -2.44
CA THR A 45 -4.28 -6.50 -1.33
C THR A 45 -4.00 -7.99 -1.53
N LYS A 46 -4.21 -8.51 -2.75
CA LYS A 46 -3.89 -9.92 -3.06
C LYS A 46 -2.41 -10.22 -2.82
N LYS A 47 -1.52 -9.32 -3.23
CA LYS A 47 -0.08 -9.48 -3.01
C LYS A 47 0.29 -9.46 -1.52
N ILE A 48 -0.34 -8.61 -0.71
CA ILE A 48 -0.13 -8.63 0.74
C ILE A 48 -0.58 -9.97 1.35
N LEU A 49 -1.75 -10.49 0.96
CA LEU A 49 -2.23 -11.79 1.46
C LEU A 49 -1.29 -12.94 1.08
N GLU A 50 -0.74 -12.90 -0.14
CA GLU A 50 0.28 -13.84 -0.61
C GLU A 50 1.54 -13.80 0.26
N TYR A 51 2.11 -12.61 0.48
CA TYR A 51 3.33 -12.46 1.29
C TYR A 51 3.14 -12.76 2.77
N THR A 52 1.97 -12.46 3.33
CA THR A 52 1.64 -12.71 4.75
C THR A 52 1.23 -14.16 5.01
N LYS A 53 1.00 -14.96 3.96
CA LYS A 53 0.49 -16.33 4.03
C LYS A 53 -0.87 -16.44 4.76
N ILE A 54 -1.64 -15.35 4.79
CA ILE A 54 -2.99 -15.35 5.35
C ILE A 54 -3.91 -16.05 4.34
N LYS A 55 -4.60 -17.10 4.80
CA LYS A 55 -5.54 -17.88 4.01
C LYS A 55 -6.98 -17.55 4.40
N ASN A 56 -7.93 -17.99 3.57
CA ASN A 56 -9.37 -17.91 3.83
C ASN A 56 -9.96 -16.48 3.83
N VAL A 57 -9.24 -15.49 3.31
CA VAL A 57 -9.77 -14.15 3.06
C VAL A 57 -10.17 -14.04 1.59
N LYS A 58 -11.47 -13.84 1.32
CA LYS A 58 -11.97 -13.58 -0.03
C LYS A 58 -11.90 -12.09 -0.32
N VAL A 59 -11.08 -11.70 -1.29
CA VAL A 59 -11.03 -10.32 -1.80
C VAL A 59 -11.83 -10.27 -3.10
N THR A 60 -12.87 -9.45 -3.15
CA THR A 60 -13.64 -9.20 -4.38
C THR A 60 -13.29 -7.83 -4.95
N PRO A 61 -13.13 -7.71 -6.28
CA PRO A 61 -12.94 -6.41 -6.92
C PRO A 61 -14.25 -5.61 -6.86
N ILE A 62 -14.15 -4.30 -6.66
CA ILE A 62 -15.25 -3.33 -6.74
C ILE A 62 -14.80 -2.13 -7.59
N LEU A 63 -15.75 -1.37 -8.13
CA LEU A 63 -15.48 -0.08 -8.77
C LEU A 63 -15.43 1.06 -7.74
N THR A 64 -14.83 2.19 -8.09
CA THR A 64 -14.76 3.38 -7.25
C THR A 64 -16.16 3.91 -6.93
N GLU A 65 -17.08 3.84 -7.88
CA GLU A 65 -18.47 4.28 -7.70
C GLU A 65 -19.20 3.46 -6.62
N GLU A 66 -18.82 2.20 -6.45
CA GLU A 66 -19.38 1.30 -5.43
C GLU A 66 -18.85 1.62 -4.02
N LEU A 67 -17.75 2.38 -3.90
CA LEU A 67 -17.13 2.77 -2.64
C LEU A 67 -18.03 3.73 -1.82
N ASN A 68 -18.77 4.62 -2.49
CA ASN A 68 -19.58 5.66 -1.83
C ASN A 68 -20.93 5.16 -1.28
N ILE A 69 -21.36 3.94 -1.60
CA ILE A 69 -22.60 3.36 -1.08
C ILE A 69 -22.42 2.84 0.36
N PHE A 70 -21.18 2.72 0.83
CA PHE A 70 -20.82 2.15 2.14
C PHE A 70 -19.75 3.00 2.86
N THR A 71 -20.10 4.23 3.26
CA THR A 71 -19.19 5.16 3.97
C THR A 71 -18.62 4.62 5.30
N LEU A 72 -19.20 3.55 5.87
CA LEU A 72 -18.64 2.84 7.03
C LEU A 72 -17.36 2.02 6.73
N PHE A 73 -17.03 1.75 5.45
CA PHE A 73 -15.87 0.94 5.08
C PHE A 73 -14.53 1.70 5.03
N SER A 74 -14.52 3.04 4.90
CA SER A 74 -13.26 3.81 4.91
C SER A 74 -12.52 3.70 6.25
N ILE A 75 -13.25 3.58 7.36
CA ILE A 75 -12.66 3.37 8.69
C ILE A 75 -12.08 1.94 8.78
N MET A 76 -12.83 0.94 8.32
CA MET A 76 -12.40 -0.46 8.37
C MET A 76 -11.21 -0.77 7.46
N ILE A 77 -11.09 -0.13 6.29
CA ILE A 77 -9.93 -0.33 5.40
C ILE A 77 -8.67 0.28 6.01
N PHE A 78 -8.76 1.49 6.59
CA PHE A 78 -7.63 2.09 7.30
C PHE A 78 -7.24 1.24 8.50
N ASP A 79 -8.20 0.77 9.29
CA ASP A 79 -7.93 -0.06 10.47
C ASP A 79 -7.41 -1.45 10.09
N PHE A 80 -7.92 -2.08 9.04
CA PHE A 80 -7.44 -3.38 8.58
C PHE A 80 -6.05 -3.27 7.96
N ILE A 81 -5.80 -2.28 7.10
CA ILE A 81 -4.48 -2.05 6.51
C ILE A 81 -3.49 -1.64 7.61
N PHE A 82 -3.87 -0.75 8.53
CA PHE A 82 -3.03 -0.37 9.66
C PHE A 82 -2.74 -1.56 10.55
N SER A 83 -3.76 -2.33 10.94
CA SER A 83 -3.62 -3.57 11.73
C SER A 83 -2.72 -4.60 11.04
N LEU A 84 -2.92 -4.83 9.74
CA LEU A 84 -2.12 -5.75 8.93
C LEU A 84 -0.67 -5.26 8.86
N ILE A 85 -0.43 -3.97 8.62
CA ILE A 85 0.90 -3.36 8.62
C ILE A 85 1.56 -3.47 10.00
N THR A 86 0.86 -3.18 11.10
CA THR A 86 1.42 -3.33 12.46
C THR A 86 1.74 -4.77 12.79
N ASN A 87 0.88 -5.73 12.43
CA ASN A 87 1.11 -7.15 12.68
C ASN A 87 2.28 -7.69 11.83
N ILE A 88 2.41 -7.26 10.57
CA ILE A 88 3.59 -7.56 9.74
C ILE A 88 4.86 -6.99 10.37
N LYS A 89 4.82 -5.74 10.85
CA LYS A 89 5.98 -5.07 11.48
C LYS A 89 6.40 -5.74 12.79
N LEU A 90 5.45 -6.23 13.59
CA LEU A 90 5.72 -7.02 14.80
C LEU A 90 6.35 -8.37 14.46
N ARG A 91 5.87 -9.05 13.41
CA ARG A 91 6.41 -10.35 12.98
C ARG A 91 7.80 -10.26 12.36
N ILE A 92 8.17 -9.13 11.74
CA ILE A 92 9.54 -8.90 11.24
C ILE A 92 10.49 -8.51 12.39
N ARG A 93 10.00 -7.87 13.46
CA ARG A 93 10.82 -7.50 14.62
C ARG A 93 11.10 -8.65 15.60
N ASN A 94 10.24 -9.67 15.64
CA ASN A 94 10.45 -10.90 16.41
C ASN A 94 10.68 -12.09 15.45
N PRO A 95 11.91 -12.31 14.96
CA PRO A 95 12.27 -13.55 14.27
C PRO A 95 12.21 -14.77 15.20
#